data_AF-A0A4Q5SJG3-F1
#
_entry.id   AF-A0A4Q5SJG3-F1
#
_cell.length_a   1.000
_cell.length_b   1.000
_cell.length_c   1.000
_cell.angle_alpha   90.00
_cell.angle_beta   90.00
_cell.angle_gamma   90.00
#
_symmetry.space_group_name_H-M   'P 1'
#
loop_
_entity.id
_entity.type
_entity.pdbx_description
1 polymer ?
#
loop_
_entity_poly.entity_id
_entity_poly.type
_entity_poly.pdbx_seq_one_letter_code
_entity_poly.pdbx_strand_id
1 'polypeptide(L)'
;MSALAQLKQDARYVVHLPEPDDFDFWREAARGLVQAGVAPERVAWVEPGGDGDLFAEGQAVPAAPADAPPVRANKRFVSLAKNAILHSDPERFGLLYRVLWRLQRNPRMMEDKADPEVRRIEELDKNVRRDSHKMHAFVRFRLVEDGEGGEHYVAWFEPEHHILRANAGFFVRRFANMKWSILTPAGSLHWDGETVQEGPPAERGDAPGGDPMEDLWRSYYASIFNPARLKIGAMLKEMPKKYWK
;
A
#
# COMPACT_ATOMS: atom_id res chain seq x y z
N MET A 1 -19.87 13.85 -40.46
CA MET A 1 -19.09 13.64 -39.22
C MET A 1 -18.86 12.15 -39.08
N SER A 2 -17.60 11.72 -39.15
CA SER A 2 -17.16 10.40 -39.62
C SER A 2 -17.19 9.31 -38.53
N ALA A 3 -17.46 8.06 -38.93
CA ALA A 3 -17.40 6.85 -38.10
C ALA A 3 -16.09 6.69 -37.30
N LEU A 4 -15.00 7.32 -37.72
CA LEU A 4 -13.73 7.41 -36.98
C LEU A 4 -13.82 8.21 -35.66
N ALA A 5 -14.72 9.19 -35.57
CA ALA A 5 -14.98 9.92 -34.33
C ALA A 5 -15.83 9.08 -33.35
N GLN A 6 -16.72 8.24 -33.89
CA GLN A 6 -17.52 7.28 -33.11
C GLN A 6 -16.65 6.15 -32.55
N LEU A 7 -15.75 5.58 -33.35
CA LEU A 7 -14.79 4.54 -32.91
C LEU A 7 -13.84 5.02 -31.81
N LYS A 8 -13.49 6.32 -31.79
CA LYS A 8 -12.72 6.94 -30.70
C LYS A 8 -13.53 7.14 -29.41
N GLN A 9 -14.86 7.14 -29.46
CA GLN A 9 -15.72 7.31 -28.27
C GLN A 9 -15.90 6.00 -27.49
N ASP A 10 -15.82 4.84 -28.16
CA ASP A 10 -16.03 3.52 -27.52
C ASP A 10 -14.74 2.87 -27.01
N ALA A 11 -13.55 3.40 -27.34
CA ALA A 11 -12.30 2.82 -26.91
C ALA A 11 -12.13 2.92 -25.38
N ARG A 12 -12.01 1.74 -24.73
CA ARG A 12 -11.58 1.57 -23.34
C ARG A 12 -10.08 1.33 -23.31
N TYR A 13 -9.41 1.95 -22.35
CA TYR A 13 -7.98 1.84 -22.10
C TYR A 13 -7.76 1.01 -20.84
N VAL A 14 -6.84 0.07 -20.92
CA VAL A 14 -6.48 -0.77 -19.77
C VAL A 14 -5.04 -0.44 -19.38
N VAL A 15 -4.82 -0.17 -18.10
CA VAL A 15 -3.51 0.11 -17.53
C VAL A 15 -3.18 -0.99 -16.53
N HIS A 16 -2.19 -1.81 -16.87
CA HIS A 16 -1.65 -2.83 -15.99
C HIS A 16 -0.54 -2.23 -15.12
N LEU A 17 -0.73 -2.27 -13.81
CA LEU A 17 0.29 -1.88 -12.86
C LEU A 17 1.38 -2.97 -12.82
N PRO A 18 2.68 -2.59 -12.79
CA PRO A 18 3.77 -3.55 -12.58
C PRO A 18 3.75 -4.15 -11.18
N GLU A 19 3.41 -3.33 -10.18
CA GLU A 19 3.42 -3.66 -8.75
C GLU A 19 2.18 -3.01 -8.09
N PRO A 20 1.60 -3.62 -7.05
CA PRO A 20 0.39 -3.10 -6.41
C PRO A 20 0.60 -1.78 -5.65
N ASP A 21 1.85 -1.38 -5.40
CA ASP A 21 2.22 -0.14 -4.70
C ASP A 21 2.95 0.90 -5.57
N ASP A 22 3.00 0.72 -6.90
CA ASP A 22 3.77 1.58 -7.81
C ASP A 22 3.12 2.95 -8.09
N PHE A 23 3.41 3.90 -7.20
CA PHE A 23 2.99 5.30 -7.37
C PHE A 23 3.57 5.98 -8.60
N ASP A 24 4.84 5.73 -8.90
CA ASP A 24 5.52 6.47 -9.97
C ASP A 24 5.00 6.03 -11.34
N PHE A 25 4.82 4.73 -11.56
CA PHE A 25 4.16 4.23 -12.76
C PHE A 25 2.74 4.74 -12.89
N TRP A 26 1.92 4.63 -11.82
CA TRP A 26 0.56 5.15 -11.84
C TRP A 26 0.54 6.65 -12.17
N ARG A 27 1.44 7.43 -11.58
CA ARG A 27 1.52 8.88 -11.80
C ARG A 27 1.80 9.20 -13.26
N GLU A 28 2.78 8.54 -13.88
CA GLU A 28 3.13 8.80 -15.28
C GLU A 28 2.00 8.37 -16.22
N ALA A 29 1.41 7.19 -16.01
CA ALA A 29 0.26 6.73 -16.79
C ALA A 29 -0.96 7.65 -16.65
N ALA A 30 -1.30 8.05 -15.42
CA ALA A 30 -2.39 8.97 -15.14
C ALA A 30 -2.17 10.35 -15.80
N ARG A 31 -0.93 10.86 -15.79
CA ARG A 31 -0.60 12.11 -16.47
C ARG A 31 -0.78 11.98 -17.98
N GLY A 32 -0.29 10.91 -18.59
CA GLY A 32 -0.47 10.64 -20.02
C GLY A 32 -1.94 10.58 -20.42
N LEU A 33 -2.76 9.87 -19.64
CA LEU A 33 -4.20 9.77 -19.87
C LEU A 33 -4.92 11.13 -19.74
N VAL A 34 -4.58 11.95 -18.74
CA VAL A 34 -5.11 13.31 -18.61
C VAL A 34 -4.73 14.15 -19.83
N GLN A 35 -3.48 14.11 -20.26
CA GLN A 35 -2.99 14.89 -21.41
C GLN A 35 -3.64 14.46 -22.72
N ALA A 36 -3.94 13.16 -22.87
CA ALA A 36 -4.65 12.63 -24.01
C ALA A 36 -6.18 12.86 -23.95
N GLY A 37 -6.70 13.48 -22.87
CA GLY A 37 -8.11 13.78 -22.73
C GLY A 37 -8.99 12.54 -22.53
N VAL A 38 -8.46 11.47 -21.94
CA VAL A 38 -9.21 10.25 -21.68
C VAL A 38 -10.06 10.40 -20.42
N ALA A 39 -11.37 10.27 -20.54
CA ALA A 39 -12.27 10.36 -19.38
C ALA A 39 -12.10 9.13 -18.45
N PRO A 40 -12.25 9.28 -17.12
CA PRO A 40 -12.04 8.19 -16.16
C PRO A 40 -12.89 6.94 -16.40
N GLU A 41 -14.10 7.08 -16.93
CA GLU A 41 -15.03 5.97 -17.21
C GLU A 41 -14.52 5.07 -18.35
N ARG A 42 -13.51 5.53 -19.07
CA ARG A 42 -12.86 4.82 -20.17
C ARG A 42 -11.57 4.14 -19.77
N VAL A 43 -11.15 4.22 -18.51
CA VAL A 43 -9.90 3.66 -18.02
C VAL A 43 -10.18 2.56 -17.01
N ALA A 44 -9.68 1.36 -17.27
CA ALA A 44 -9.60 0.28 -16.31
C ALA A 44 -8.17 0.17 -15.77
N TRP A 45 -8.03 0.16 -14.45
CA TRP A 45 -6.75 -0.04 -13.77
C TRP A 45 -6.70 -1.49 -13.26
N VAL A 46 -5.65 -2.22 -13.62
CA VAL A 46 -5.51 -3.64 -13.30
C VAL A 46 -4.25 -3.84 -12.48
N GLU A 47 -4.40 -4.46 -11.31
CA GLU A 47 -3.30 -4.83 -10.43
C GLU A 47 -2.59 -6.10 -10.91
N PRO A 48 -1.32 -6.31 -10.53
CA PRO A 48 -0.64 -7.58 -10.76
C PRO A 48 -1.42 -8.75 -10.18
N GLY A 49 -1.61 -9.81 -10.97
CA GLY A 49 -2.32 -11.01 -10.55
C GLY A 49 -3.83 -10.84 -10.32
N GLY A 50 -4.39 -9.65 -10.59
CA GLY A 50 -5.84 -9.49 -10.65
C GLY A 50 -6.40 -10.24 -11.86
N ASP A 51 -7.61 -10.78 -11.73
CA ASP A 51 -8.45 -11.25 -12.83
C ASP A 51 -8.94 -10.04 -13.65
N GLY A 52 -8.03 -9.14 -14.03
CA GLY A 52 -8.28 -8.14 -15.06
C GLY A 52 -8.82 -8.93 -16.23
N ASP A 53 -10.10 -8.67 -16.52
CA ASP A 53 -10.94 -9.37 -17.47
C ASP A 53 -10.04 -9.89 -18.59
N LEU A 54 -9.77 -11.21 -18.61
CA LEU A 54 -8.75 -11.82 -19.49
C LEU A 54 -9.07 -11.57 -20.98
N PHE A 55 -10.24 -10.97 -21.25
CA PHE A 55 -10.81 -10.55 -22.52
C PHE A 55 -10.97 -9.03 -22.67
N ALA A 56 -10.58 -8.22 -21.68
CA ALA A 56 -10.48 -6.77 -21.84
C ALA A 56 -9.22 -6.45 -22.66
N GLU A 57 -9.31 -6.69 -23.97
CA GLU A 57 -8.45 -6.08 -24.99
C GLU A 57 -8.71 -4.56 -24.99
N GLY A 58 -8.21 -3.88 -23.97
CA GLY A 58 -8.14 -2.43 -23.92
C GLY A 58 -7.01 -1.94 -24.80
N GLN A 59 -7.19 -0.79 -25.42
CA GLN A 59 -6.08 -0.14 -26.12
C GLN A 59 -5.02 0.31 -25.10
N ALA A 60 -3.76 0.28 -25.52
CA ALA A 60 -2.68 0.91 -24.77
C ALA A 60 -2.97 2.42 -24.60
N VAL A 61 -2.43 2.99 -23.52
CA VAL A 61 -2.56 4.43 -23.24
C VAL A 61 -2.13 5.23 -24.47
N PRO A 62 -2.98 6.13 -24.98
CA PRO A 62 -2.66 6.91 -26.16
C PRO A 62 -1.51 7.86 -25.85
N ALA A 63 -0.62 8.07 -26.83
CA ALA A 63 0.44 9.06 -26.68
C ALA A 63 -0.17 10.45 -26.44
N ALA A 64 0.35 11.16 -25.46
CA ALA A 64 -0.03 12.54 -25.19
C ALA A 64 0.30 13.42 -26.43
N PRO A 65 -0.60 14.33 -26.84
CA PRO A 65 -0.28 15.35 -27.83
C PRO A 65 0.94 16.17 -27.42
N ALA A 66 1.80 16.54 -28.38
CA ALA A 66 3.03 17.27 -28.10
C ALA A 66 2.78 18.67 -27.46
N ASP A 67 1.59 19.23 -27.67
CA ASP A 67 1.12 20.52 -27.17
C ASP A 67 0.18 20.41 -25.97
N ALA A 68 0.01 19.22 -25.39
CA ALA A 68 -0.90 19.02 -24.26
C ALA A 68 -0.46 19.84 -23.03
N PRO A 69 -1.38 20.54 -22.35
CA PRO A 69 -1.05 21.35 -21.19
C PRO A 69 -0.48 20.47 -20.05
N PRO A 70 0.39 21.04 -19.20
CA PRO A 70 0.92 20.31 -18.05
C PRO A 70 -0.20 19.97 -17.07
N VAL A 71 -0.18 18.72 -16.59
CA VAL A 71 -1.13 18.23 -15.59
C VAL A 71 -0.88 18.92 -14.26
N ARG A 72 -1.93 19.52 -13.71
CA ARG A 72 -1.89 20.24 -12.44
C ARG A 72 -2.28 19.31 -11.30
N ALA A 73 -1.42 19.20 -10.30
CA ALA A 73 -1.69 18.51 -9.05
C ALA A 73 -1.10 19.31 -7.89
N ASN A 74 -1.90 19.61 -6.87
CA ASN A 74 -1.40 20.31 -5.69
C ASN A 74 -0.68 19.35 -4.73
N LYS A 75 0.15 19.90 -3.84
CA LYS A 75 0.96 19.12 -2.89
C LYS A 75 0.09 18.20 -2.01
N ARG A 76 -1.08 18.67 -1.59
CA ARG A 76 -2.00 17.88 -0.75
C ARG A 76 -2.48 16.62 -1.46
N PHE A 77 -2.92 16.75 -2.72
CA PHE A 77 -3.31 15.60 -3.53
C PHE A 77 -2.15 14.62 -3.70
N VAL A 78 -0.96 15.09 -4.08
CA VAL A 78 0.20 14.21 -4.28
C VAL A 78 0.57 13.47 -2.99
N SER A 79 0.55 14.14 -1.84
CA SER A 79 0.82 13.50 -0.55
C SER A 79 -0.23 12.44 -0.19
N LEU A 80 -1.52 12.72 -0.40
CA LEU A 80 -2.59 11.76 -0.17
C LEU A 80 -2.50 10.57 -1.13
N ALA A 81 -2.30 10.83 -2.42
CA ALA A 81 -2.22 9.82 -3.46
C ALA A 81 -1.07 8.84 -3.22
N LYS A 82 0.13 9.34 -2.87
CA LYS A 82 1.30 8.51 -2.53
C LYS A 82 1.02 7.47 -1.45
N ASN A 83 0.18 7.80 -0.48
CA ASN A 83 -0.12 6.89 0.63
C ASN A 83 -1.38 6.06 0.36
N ALA A 84 -2.43 6.66 -0.20
CA ALA A 84 -3.67 5.96 -0.53
C ALA A 84 -3.47 4.86 -1.59
N ILE A 85 -2.48 4.99 -2.46
CA ILE A 85 -2.15 3.95 -3.46
C ILE A 85 -1.68 2.65 -2.81
N LEU A 86 -1.23 2.68 -1.56
CA LEU A 86 -0.81 1.49 -0.83
C LEU A 86 -2.02 0.69 -0.28
N HIS A 87 -3.22 1.27 -0.28
CA HIS A 87 -4.40 0.61 0.27
C HIS A 87 -4.75 -0.64 -0.55
N SER A 88 -5.37 -1.65 0.05
CA SER A 88 -5.80 -2.89 -0.64
C SER A 88 -7.14 -2.75 -1.39
N ASP A 89 -7.65 -1.53 -1.57
CA ASP A 89 -8.93 -1.31 -2.27
C ASP A 89 -8.63 -1.29 -3.79
N PRO A 90 -9.20 -2.20 -4.60
CA PRO A 90 -8.89 -2.29 -6.03
C PRO A 90 -9.32 -1.04 -6.81
N GLU A 91 -10.30 -0.28 -6.31
CA GLU A 91 -10.78 0.94 -6.97
C GLU A 91 -9.87 2.16 -6.75
N ARG A 92 -8.84 2.05 -5.89
CA ARG A 92 -8.00 3.20 -5.47
C ARG A 92 -7.34 3.92 -6.64
N PHE A 93 -6.81 3.20 -7.64
CA PHE A 93 -6.14 3.80 -8.80
C PHE A 93 -7.13 4.61 -9.65
N GLY A 94 -8.33 4.06 -9.86
CA GLY A 94 -9.42 4.73 -10.57
C GLY A 94 -9.94 5.95 -9.81
N LEU A 95 -10.09 5.84 -8.49
CA LEU A 95 -10.47 6.96 -7.63
C LEU A 95 -9.45 8.10 -7.69
N LEU A 96 -8.17 7.79 -7.52
CA LEU A 96 -7.09 8.77 -7.62
C LEU A 96 -7.07 9.44 -9.00
N TYR A 97 -7.32 8.66 -10.06
CA TYR A 97 -7.39 9.17 -11.42
C TYR A 97 -8.58 10.12 -11.64
N ARG A 98 -9.78 9.76 -11.16
CA ARG A 98 -10.98 10.63 -11.21
C ARG A 98 -10.73 11.98 -10.53
N VAL A 99 -10.11 11.96 -9.35
CA VAL A 99 -9.78 13.18 -8.62
C VAL A 99 -8.73 14.01 -9.38
N LEU A 100 -7.68 13.38 -9.92
CA LEU A 100 -6.69 14.08 -10.75
C LEU A 100 -7.33 14.73 -11.99
N TRP A 101 -8.23 14.02 -12.67
CA TRP A 101 -8.96 14.51 -13.82
C TRP A 101 -9.80 15.75 -13.46
N ARG A 102 -10.58 15.69 -12.37
CA ARG A 102 -11.40 16.81 -11.90
C ARG A 102 -10.56 18.00 -11.45
N LEU A 103 -9.36 17.78 -10.89
CA LEU A 103 -8.44 18.85 -10.50
C LEU A 103 -8.00 19.73 -11.67
N GLN A 104 -8.01 19.22 -12.90
CA GLN A 104 -7.66 20.03 -14.08
C GLN A 104 -8.65 21.17 -14.32
N ARG A 105 -9.93 20.97 -13.93
CA ARG A 105 -11.00 21.97 -14.07
C ARG A 105 -11.25 22.76 -12.78
N ASN A 106 -11.01 22.14 -11.62
CA ASN A 106 -11.18 22.78 -10.31
C ASN A 106 -9.96 22.56 -9.39
N PRO A 107 -8.93 23.42 -9.46
CA PRO A 107 -7.71 23.26 -8.67
C PRO A 107 -7.90 23.34 -7.14
N ARG A 108 -8.98 23.99 -6.69
CA ARG A 108 -9.31 24.17 -5.26
C ARG A 108 -10.17 23.04 -4.70
N MET A 109 -10.55 22.04 -5.51
CA MET A 109 -11.41 20.93 -5.07
C MET A 109 -10.87 20.20 -3.84
N MET A 110 -9.55 20.08 -3.68
CA MET A 110 -8.96 19.45 -2.49
C MET A 110 -9.30 20.19 -1.19
N GLU A 111 -9.67 21.47 -1.25
CA GLU A 111 -10.06 22.27 -0.07
C GLU A 111 -11.48 21.95 0.39
N ASP A 112 -12.31 21.40 -0.51
CA ASP A 112 -13.69 21.03 -0.22
C ASP A 112 -13.76 19.72 0.55
N LYS A 113 -13.94 19.83 1.87
CA LYS A 113 -14.12 18.67 2.76
C LYS A 113 -15.48 18.01 2.62
N ALA A 114 -16.42 18.54 1.83
CA ALA A 114 -17.69 17.89 1.53
C ALA A 114 -17.63 17.01 0.29
N ASP A 115 -16.57 17.13 -0.52
CA ASP A 115 -16.40 16.32 -1.71
C ASP A 115 -16.24 14.83 -1.33
N PRO A 116 -17.10 13.94 -1.85
CA PRO A 116 -17.12 12.52 -1.46
C PRO A 116 -15.86 11.77 -1.89
N GLU A 117 -15.24 12.12 -3.03
CA GLU A 117 -14.03 11.45 -3.51
C GLU A 117 -12.80 11.90 -2.71
N VAL A 118 -12.72 13.18 -2.36
CA VAL A 118 -11.67 13.68 -1.46
C VAL A 118 -11.76 12.98 -0.09
N ARG A 119 -12.96 12.89 0.48
CA ARG A 119 -13.18 12.14 1.74
C ARG A 119 -12.75 10.68 1.63
N ARG A 120 -13.12 10.01 0.53
CA ARG A 120 -12.76 8.61 0.31
C ARG A 120 -11.24 8.43 0.26
N ILE A 121 -10.52 9.29 -0.45
CA ILE A 121 -9.04 9.25 -0.49
C ILE A 121 -8.45 9.45 0.92
N GLU A 122 -8.97 10.39 1.70
CA GLU A 122 -8.52 10.63 3.08
C GLU A 122 -8.78 9.43 3.99
N GLU A 123 -9.86 8.68 3.78
CA GLU A 123 -10.15 7.43 4.50
C GLU A 123 -9.15 6.32 4.14
N LEU A 124 -8.88 6.10 2.85
CA LEU A 124 -7.88 5.13 2.40
C LEU A 124 -6.51 5.45 3.00
N ASP A 125 -6.10 6.71 2.88
CA ASP A 125 -4.85 7.24 3.42
C ASP A 125 -4.76 7.05 4.95
N LYS A 126 -5.85 7.30 5.69
CA LYS A 126 -5.91 7.06 7.14
C LYS A 126 -5.75 5.59 7.50
N ASN A 127 -6.36 4.67 6.75
CA ASN A 127 -6.25 3.23 6.99
C ASN A 127 -4.82 2.74 6.74
N VAL A 128 -4.19 3.17 5.64
CA VAL A 128 -2.78 2.88 5.34
C VAL A 128 -1.86 3.35 6.47
N ARG A 129 -2.02 4.59 6.95
CA ARG A 129 -1.20 5.08 8.08
C ARG A 129 -1.38 4.25 9.35
N ARG A 130 -2.60 3.81 9.63
CA ARG A 130 -2.88 2.95 10.79
C ARG A 130 -2.16 1.61 10.65
N ASP A 131 -2.18 1.00 9.47
CA ASP A 131 -1.52 -0.28 9.23
C ASP A 131 0.01 -0.15 9.31
N SER A 132 0.59 0.92 8.75
CA SER A 132 2.02 1.24 8.93
C SER A 132 2.37 1.43 10.41
N HIS A 133 1.51 2.11 11.18
CA HIS A 133 1.72 2.26 12.62
C HIS A 133 1.67 0.92 13.36
N LYS A 134 0.71 0.04 13.02
CA LYS A 134 0.65 -1.33 13.56
C LYS A 134 1.93 -2.09 13.24
N MET A 135 2.42 -2.02 12.00
CA MET A 135 3.66 -2.69 11.58
C MET A 135 4.84 -2.22 12.45
N HIS A 136 5.02 -0.91 12.59
CA HIS A 136 6.07 -0.35 13.45
C HIS A 136 5.94 -0.79 14.93
N ALA A 137 4.71 -0.87 15.44
CA ALA A 137 4.45 -1.19 16.84
C ALA A 137 4.58 -2.68 17.16
N PHE A 138 4.18 -3.57 16.24
CA PHE A 138 3.99 -5.00 16.50
C PHE A 138 5.01 -5.92 15.83
N VAL A 139 5.80 -5.45 14.86
CA VAL A 139 6.93 -6.25 14.35
C VAL A 139 7.88 -6.54 15.51
N ARG A 140 8.17 -7.83 15.70
CA ARG A 140 9.07 -8.34 16.74
C ARG A 140 10.06 -9.30 16.10
N PHE A 141 11.32 -8.91 16.18
CA PHE A 141 12.45 -9.68 15.67
C PHE A 141 12.84 -10.76 16.67
N ARG A 142 13.06 -11.97 16.15
CA ARG A 142 13.53 -13.12 16.90
C ARG A 142 14.87 -13.58 16.33
N LEU A 143 15.84 -13.82 17.21
CA LEU A 143 17.13 -14.34 16.82
C LEU A 143 16.96 -15.78 16.30
N VAL A 144 17.57 -16.04 15.16
CA VAL A 144 17.77 -17.36 14.57
C VAL A 144 19.28 -17.54 14.47
N GLU A 145 19.78 -18.61 15.07
CA GLU A 145 21.17 -19.03 14.88
C GLU A 145 21.27 -19.57 13.45
N ASP A 146 22.06 -18.90 12.60
CA ASP A 146 22.43 -19.52 11.34
C ASP A 146 23.46 -20.64 11.60
N GLY A 147 23.49 -21.65 10.73
CA GLY A 147 24.42 -22.78 10.86
C GLY A 147 25.91 -22.40 10.73
N GLU A 148 26.22 -21.12 10.46
CA GLU A 148 27.57 -20.58 10.27
C GLU A 148 28.01 -19.66 11.44
N GLY A 149 27.19 -19.51 12.49
CA GLY A 149 27.50 -18.74 13.70
C GLY A 149 27.19 -17.24 13.62
N GLY A 150 26.43 -16.80 12.62
CA GLY A 150 25.91 -15.44 12.49
C GLY A 150 24.56 -15.24 13.20
N GLU A 151 24.39 -14.06 13.80
CA GLU A 151 23.10 -13.64 14.36
C GLU A 151 22.20 -13.08 13.24
N HIS A 152 21.08 -13.76 12.95
CA HIS A 152 20.08 -13.28 12.00
C HIS A 152 18.71 -13.19 12.64
N TYR A 153 17.98 -12.10 12.38
CA TYR A 153 16.73 -11.84 13.11
C TYR A 153 15.51 -11.88 12.20
N VAL A 154 14.52 -12.71 12.53
CA VAL A 154 13.33 -12.90 11.68
C VAL A 154 12.08 -12.41 12.41
N ALA A 155 11.21 -11.72 11.69
CA ALA A 155 9.91 -11.29 12.15
C ALA A 155 8.81 -11.67 11.14
N TRP A 156 7.65 -12.06 11.65
CA TRP A 156 6.44 -12.26 10.85
C TRP A 156 5.47 -11.09 11.03
N PHE A 157 4.88 -10.60 9.94
CA PHE A 157 3.81 -9.61 10.00
C PHE A 157 2.80 -9.79 8.86
N GLU A 158 1.52 -9.62 9.17
CA GLU A 158 0.42 -9.70 8.19
C GLU A 158 -0.21 -8.31 8.01
N PRO A 159 0.27 -7.52 7.02
CA PRO A 159 -0.31 -6.21 6.73
C PRO A 159 -1.71 -6.35 6.12
N GLU A 160 -2.55 -5.33 6.32
CA GLU A 160 -3.87 -5.19 5.68
C GLU A 160 -3.75 -4.53 4.29
N HIS A 161 -2.63 -3.85 4.02
CA HIS A 161 -2.37 -3.03 2.85
C HIS A 161 -0.94 -3.28 2.28
N HIS A 162 -0.63 -2.74 1.11
CA HIS A 162 0.66 -2.86 0.43
C HIS A 162 1.72 -1.92 1.04
N ILE A 163 2.02 -2.12 2.33
CA ILE A 163 2.83 -1.19 3.13
C ILE A 163 4.25 -1.66 3.40
N LEU A 164 4.60 -2.88 2.98
CA LEU A 164 5.85 -3.53 3.34
C LEU A 164 7.06 -2.69 2.88
N ARG A 165 7.16 -2.40 1.58
CA ARG A 165 8.25 -1.60 0.99
C ARG A 165 8.26 -0.17 1.54
N ALA A 166 7.09 0.44 1.67
CA ALA A 166 6.94 1.80 2.18
C ALA A 166 7.50 1.99 3.60
N ASN A 167 7.48 0.93 4.43
CA ASN A 167 7.99 0.97 5.80
C ASN A 167 9.42 0.41 5.95
N ALA A 168 10.05 -0.10 4.88
CA ALA A 168 11.40 -0.67 4.93
C ALA A 168 12.41 0.29 5.60
N GLY A 169 12.39 1.56 5.18
CA GLY A 169 13.30 2.58 5.71
C GLY A 169 13.15 2.84 7.21
N PHE A 170 11.97 2.61 7.81
CA PHE A 170 11.80 2.71 9.25
C PHE A 170 12.62 1.63 9.97
N PHE A 171 12.50 0.37 9.53
CA PHE A 171 13.18 -0.76 10.13
C PHE A 171 14.70 -0.70 9.91
N VAL A 172 15.15 -0.32 8.71
CA VAL A 172 16.58 -0.10 8.42
C VAL A 172 17.18 0.88 9.41
N ARG A 173 16.55 2.04 9.63
CA ARG A 173 17.07 3.05 10.57
C ARG A 173 17.02 2.60 12.03
N ARG A 174 15.97 1.89 12.42
CA ARG A 174 15.72 1.51 13.83
C ARG A 174 16.52 0.29 14.28
N PHE A 175 16.88 -0.58 13.34
CA PHE A 175 17.55 -1.87 13.54
C PHE A 175 18.76 -2.00 12.60
N ALA A 176 19.53 -0.93 12.43
CA ALA A 176 20.68 -0.88 11.51
C ALA A 176 21.85 -1.78 11.96
N ASN A 177 21.94 -2.08 13.26
CA ASN A 177 23.04 -2.80 13.88
C ASN A 177 22.87 -4.34 13.87
N MET A 178 21.88 -4.85 13.14
CA MET A 178 21.57 -6.28 13.06
C MET A 178 21.10 -6.64 11.66
N LYS A 179 21.35 -7.88 11.23
CA LYS A 179 20.75 -8.44 10.01
C LYS A 179 19.36 -8.92 10.32
N TRP A 180 18.39 -8.62 9.46
CA TRP A 180 17.02 -8.98 9.74
C TRP A 180 16.19 -9.33 8.51
N SER A 181 15.08 -10.02 8.74
CA SER A 181 14.08 -10.35 7.73
C SER A 181 12.68 -10.12 8.26
N ILE A 182 11.85 -9.45 7.47
CA ILE A 182 10.41 -9.30 7.72
C ILE A 182 9.69 -10.14 6.67
N LEU A 183 8.98 -11.16 7.15
CA LEU A 183 8.23 -12.10 6.35
C LEU A 183 6.74 -11.72 6.37
N THR A 184 6.11 -11.69 5.20
CA THR A 184 4.67 -11.43 5.05
C THR A 184 4.06 -12.34 3.97
N PRO A 185 2.73 -12.53 3.96
CA PRO A 185 2.05 -13.29 2.90
C PRO A 185 2.12 -12.64 1.51
N ALA A 186 2.53 -11.38 1.40
CA ALA A 186 2.56 -10.64 0.13
C ALA A 186 4.00 -10.41 -0.39
N GLY A 187 5.01 -10.82 0.38
CA GLY A 187 6.42 -10.59 0.07
C GLY A 187 7.27 -10.56 1.34
N SER A 188 8.59 -10.52 1.17
CA SER A 188 9.54 -10.38 2.28
C SER A 188 10.54 -9.26 2.05
N LEU A 189 11.11 -8.75 3.14
CA LEU A 189 12.25 -7.84 3.11
C LEU A 189 13.40 -8.44 3.91
N HIS A 190 14.60 -8.36 3.37
CA HIS A 190 15.83 -8.84 3.97
C HIS A 190 16.84 -7.70 4.04
N TRP A 191 17.37 -7.42 5.21
CA TRP A 191 18.40 -6.42 5.44
C TRP A 191 19.68 -7.12 5.87
N ASP A 192 20.75 -6.91 5.10
CA ASP A 192 22.07 -7.53 5.33
C ASP A 192 23.05 -6.64 6.12
N GLY A 193 22.64 -5.41 6.45
CA GLY A 193 23.50 -4.39 7.08
C GLY A 193 23.88 -3.24 6.14
N GLU A 194 23.69 -3.40 4.84
CA GLU A 194 24.04 -2.43 3.81
C GLU A 194 22.88 -2.14 2.85
N THR A 195 22.17 -3.19 2.42
CA THR A 195 21.10 -3.12 1.43
C THR A 195 19.85 -3.87 1.87
N VAL A 196 18.69 -3.38 1.43
CA VAL A 196 17.42 -4.11 1.55
C VAL A 196 17.21 -4.89 0.25
N GLN A 197 16.97 -6.18 0.37
CA GLN A 197 16.59 -7.07 -0.71
C GLN A 197 15.15 -7.53 -0.50
N GLU A 198 14.38 -7.57 -1.59
CA GLU A 198 13.02 -8.08 -1.56
C GLU A 198 13.02 -9.56 -1.91
N GLY A 199 12.11 -10.31 -1.28
CA GLY A 199 11.94 -11.73 -1.53
C GLY A 199 10.47 -12.10 -1.74
N PRO A 200 10.21 -13.37 -2.11
CA PRO A 200 8.87 -13.85 -2.38
C PRO A 200 7.98 -13.81 -1.13
N PRO A 201 6.66 -13.96 -1.29
CA PRO A 201 5.77 -14.29 -0.19
C PRO A 201 6.30 -15.43 0.67
N ALA A 202 6.09 -15.32 1.98
CA ALA A 202 6.44 -16.33 2.96
C ALA A 202 5.18 -16.83 3.70
N GLU A 203 5.29 -17.96 4.37
CA GLU A 203 4.29 -18.50 5.28
C GLU A 203 4.68 -18.26 6.74
N ARG A 204 3.69 -18.25 7.63
CA ARG A 204 3.93 -18.02 9.06
C ARG A 204 4.89 -19.04 9.67
N GLY A 205 4.91 -20.28 9.15
CA GLY A 205 5.80 -21.34 9.59
C GLY A 205 7.27 -21.10 9.26
N ASP A 206 7.57 -20.20 8.32
CA ASP A 206 8.94 -19.83 7.94
C ASP A 206 9.61 -18.91 8.98
N ALA A 207 8.81 -18.28 9.85
CA ALA A 207 9.32 -17.53 11.00
C ALA A 207 9.49 -18.45 12.22
N PRO A 208 10.55 -18.27 13.04
CA PRO A 208 10.76 -19.06 14.25
C PRO A 208 9.56 -18.98 15.19
N GLY A 209 9.05 -20.15 15.60
CA GLY A 209 7.96 -20.31 16.57
C GLY A 209 8.44 -20.35 18.03
N GLY A 210 7.53 -20.09 18.97
CA GLY A 210 7.78 -20.16 20.41
C GLY A 210 8.50 -18.93 20.97
N ASP A 211 8.13 -18.51 22.18
CA ASP A 211 8.78 -17.40 22.88
C ASP A 211 9.11 -17.82 24.33
N PRO A 212 10.39 -17.95 24.72
CA PRO A 212 10.78 -18.09 26.13
C PRO A 212 10.44 -16.85 26.97
N MET A 213 10.32 -15.69 26.32
CA MET A 213 9.96 -14.39 26.91
C MET A 213 8.43 -14.21 27.02
N GLU A 214 7.62 -15.04 26.33
CA GLU A 214 6.16 -15.01 26.44
C GLU A 214 5.73 -15.42 27.83
N ASP A 215 6.37 -16.44 28.40
CA ASP A 215 6.07 -16.92 29.75
C ASP A 215 6.45 -15.87 30.81
N LEU A 216 7.53 -15.11 30.57
CA LEU A 216 7.95 -14.01 31.44
C LEU A 216 7.02 -12.78 31.33
N TRP A 217 6.53 -12.46 30.12
CA TRP A 217 5.54 -11.40 29.92
C TRP A 217 4.14 -11.81 30.41
N ARG A 218 3.73 -13.07 30.22
CA ARG A 218 2.47 -13.62 30.74
C ARG A 218 2.46 -13.57 32.26
N SER A 219 3.56 -13.93 32.93
CA SER A 219 3.68 -13.85 34.39
C SER A 219 3.71 -12.39 34.90
N TYR A 220 4.46 -11.50 34.25
CA TYR A 220 4.45 -10.07 34.58
C TYR A 220 3.06 -9.45 34.39
N TYR A 221 2.40 -9.68 33.25
CA TYR A 221 1.08 -9.13 32.95
C TYR A 221 0.00 -9.71 33.87
N ALA A 222 0.03 -11.01 34.17
CA ALA A 222 -0.88 -11.64 35.13
C ALA A 222 -0.77 -11.03 36.54
N SER A 223 0.41 -10.55 36.93
CA SER A 223 0.64 -9.94 38.26
C SER A 223 0.15 -8.49 38.39
N ILE A 224 -0.07 -7.78 37.27
CA ILE A 224 -0.49 -6.36 37.24
C ILE A 224 -1.87 -6.16 36.60
N PHE A 225 -2.49 -7.21 36.06
CA PHE A 225 -3.74 -7.15 35.33
C PHE A 225 -4.95 -6.98 36.27
N ASN A 226 -5.69 -5.89 36.11
CA ASN A 226 -6.96 -5.66 36.80
C ASN A 226 -8.14 -5.89 35.84
N PRO A 227 -8.91 -6.99 36.00
CA PRO A 227 -10.03 -7.33 35.12
C PRO A 227 -11.10 -6.23 35.02
N ALA A 228 -11.26 -5.42 36.06
CA ALA A 228 -12.25 -4.34 36.10
C ALA A 228 -11.89 -3.11 35.23
N ARG A 229 -10.65 -3.04 34.69
CA ARG A 229 -10.19 -1.95 33.80
C ARG A 229 -10.14 -2.36 32.32
N LEU A 230 -10.62 -3.56 31.97
CA LEU A 230 -10.52 -4.11 30.63
C LEU A 230 -11.49 -3.41 29.65
N LYS A 231 -10.97 -2.54 28.78
CA LYS A 231 -11.76 -1.94 27.68
C LYS A 231 -11.63 -2.78 26.41
N ILE A 232 -12.33 -3.92 26.38
CA ILE A 232 -12.24 -4.91 25.28
C ILE A 232 -12.48 -4.29 23.90
N GLY A 233 -13.44 -3.37 23.77
CA GLY A 233 -13.72 -2.68 22.49
C GLY A 233 -12.57 -1.78 22.01
N ALA A 234 -11.88 -1.10 22.93
CA ALA A 234 -10.67 -0.33 22.59
C ALA A 234 -9.50 -1.28 22.29
N MET A 235 -9.37 -2.36 23.05
CA MET A 235 -8.30 -3.35 22.86
C MET A 235 -8.39 -4.05 21.50
N LEU A 236 -9.59 -4.42 21.05
CA LEU A 236 -9.83 -5.02 19.72
C LEU A 236 -9.62 -4.01 18.58
N LYS A 237 -9.86 -2.73 18.84
CA LYS A 237 -9.66 -1.65 17.86
C LYS A 237 -8.19 -1.29 17.67
N GLU A 238 -7.42 -1.28 18.77
CA GLU A 238 -5.99 -1.01 18.76
C GLU A 238 -5.16 -2.26 18.41
N MET A 239 -5.61 -3.46 18.80
CA MET A 239 -4.95 -4.73 18.56
C MET A 239 -5.99 -5.77 18.09
N PRO A 240 -6.13 -6.01 16.77
CA PRO A 240 -7.00 -7.06 16.25
C PRO A 240 -6.58 -8.46 16.74
N LYS A 241 -7.54 -9.38 16.93
CA LYS A 241 -7.29 -10.73 17.46
C LYS A 241 -6.24 -11.55 16.68
N LYS A 242 -6.01 -11.26 15.40
CA LYS A 242 -4.98 -11.91 14.58
C LYS A 242 -3.55 -11.70 15.10
N TYR A 243 -3.33 -10.71 15.96
CA TYR A 243 -2.04 -10.41 16.61
C TYR A 243 -1.95 -10.91 18.07
N TRP A 244 -2.94 -11.67 18.56
CA TRP A 244 -3.05 -12.05 19.98
C TRP A 244 -2.50 -13.45 20.31
N LYS A 245 -1.80 -14.09 19.38
CA LYS A 245 -1.29 -15.44 19.53
C LYS A 245 0.21 -15.47 19.37
#